data_AF-A0A0R1K646-F1
#
_entry.id   AF-A0A0R1K646-F1
#
_cell.length_a   1.000
_cell.length_b   1.000
_cell.length_c   1.000
_cell.angle_alpha   90.00
_cell.angle_beta   90.00
_cell.angle_gamma   90.00
#
_symmetry.space_group_name_H-M   'P 1'
#
loop_
_entity.id
_entity.type
_entity.pdbx_description
1 polymer ?
#
loop_
_entity_poly.entity_id
_entity_poly.type
_entity_poly.pdbx_seq_one_letter_code
_entity_poly.pdbx_strand_id
1 'polypeptide(L)'
;MKIAVMMDSFRSIIGFADSKTAEKQSKIKGWTLVESDPSFLVSEMYLWTVRQFDNKLVHVSSQLTPDEENQKSQTELTSMLMAQGQDIESIKQSITELTNLQLQSTTGGN
;
A
#
# COMPACT_ATOMS: atom_id res chain seq x y z
N MET A 1 -11.34 -16.68 -8.31
CA MET A 1 -10.94 -17.96 -8.95
C MET A 1 -9.97 -18.59 -7.98
N LYS A 2 -10.21 -19.83 -7.53
CA LYS A 2 -9.38 -20.41 -6.47
C LYS A 2 -8.10 -21.01 -7.03
N ILE A 3 -7.01 -20.86 -6.28
CA ILE A 3 -5.73 -21.54 -6.51
C ILE A 3 -5.33 -22.27 -5.22
N ALA A 4 -4.43 -23.24 -5.33
CA ALA A 4 -3.81 -23.83 -4.15
C ALA A 4 -2.33 -23.44 -4.09
N VAL A 5 -1.88 -23.07 -2.90
CA VAL A 5 -0.51 -22.63 -2.65
C VAL A 5 0.13 -23.43 -1.53
N MET A 6 1.42 -23.69 -1.65
CA MET A 6 2.23 -24.30 -0.60
C MET A 6 3.22 -23.26 -0.10
N MET A 7 3.32 -23.14 1.22
CA MET A 7 4.22 -22.19 1.87
C MET A 7 5.40 -22.92 2.52
N ASP A 8 6.55 -22.24 2.57
CA ASP A 8 7.70 -22.68 3.35
C ASP A 8 7.57 -22.30 4.84
N SER A 9 8.63 -22.53 5.62
CA SER A 9 8.69 -22.16 7.04
C SER A 9 8.68 -20.65 7.29
N PHE A 10 9.08 -19.84 6.32
CA PHE A 10 9.03 -18.37 6.35
C PHE A 10 7.71 -17.83 5.80
N ARG A 11 6.77 -18.71 5.49
CA ARG A 11 5.45 -18.42 4.93
C ARG A 11 5.49 -17.80 3.54
N SER A 12 6.61 -17.90 2.83
CA SER A 12 6.68 -17.52 1.41
C SER A 12 6.07 -18.65 0.56
N ILE A 13 5.37 -18.30 -0.51
CA ILE A 13 4.81 -19.30 -1.41
C ILE A 13 5.93 -19.94 -2.24
N ILE A 14 6.03 -21.27 -2.15
CA ILE A 14 7.03 -22.09 -2.87
C ILE A 14 6.39 -23.09 -3.82
N GLY A 15 5.07 -23.25 -3.77
CA GLY A 15 4.32 -24.14 -4.65
C GLY A 15 2.99 -23.53 -5.07
N PHE A 16 2.60 -23.80 -6.31
CA PHE A 16 1.40 -23.28 -6.93
C PHE A 16 0.67 -24.39 -7.70
N ALA A 17 -0.64 -24.41 -7.58
CA ALA A 17 -1.53 -25.21 -8.41
C ALA A 17 -2.67 -24.32 -8.92
N ASP A 18 -2.84 -24.35 -10.24
CA ASP A 18 -3.85 -23.56 -10.94
C ASP A 18 -5.27 -23.97 -10.53
N SER A 19 -6.28 -23.21 -10.98
CA SER A 19 -7.66 -23.48 -10.60
C SER A 19 -8.19 -24.84 -11.06
N LYS A 20 -7.59 -25.47 -12.07
CA LYS A 20 -8.04 -26.77 -12.58
C LYS A 20 -7.69 -27.88 -11.61
N THR A 21 -6.62 -27.69 -10.86
CA THR A 21 -6.05 -28.70 -9.94
C THR A 21 -6.12 -28.28 -8.47
N ALA A 22 -6.37 -26.99 -8.19
CA ALA A 22 -6.37 -26.39 -6.86
C ALA A 22 -7.18 -27.16 -5.81
N GLU A 23 -8.42 -27.53 -6.11
CA GLU A 23 -9.28 -28.25 -5.14
C GLU A 23 -8.79 -29.66 -4.82
N LYS A 24 -8.11 -30.32 -5.77
CA LYS A 24 -7.51 -31.63 -5.52
C LYS A 24 -6.21 -31.46 -4.75
N GLN A 25 -5.41 -30.48 -5.13
CA GLN A 25 -4.11 -30.20 -4.53
C GLN A 25 -4.25 -29.76 -3.07
N SER A 26 -5.25 -28.95 -2.74
CA SER A 26 -5.50 -28.48 -1.37
C SER A 26 -5.84 -29.57 -0.36
N LYS A 27 -6.16 -30.79 -0.82
CA LYS A 27 -6.35 -31.96 0.06
C LYS A 27 -5.04 -32.58 0.54
N ILE A 28 -3.91 -32.17 -0.03
CA ILE A 28 -2.57 -32.63 0.34
C ILE A 28 -2.04 -31.74 1.47
N LYS A 29 -1.46 -32.36 2.51
CA LYS A 29 -0.90 -31.63 3.65
C LYS A 29 0.11 -30.57 3.20
N GLY A 30 0.00 -29.37 3.75
CA GLY A 30 0.87 -28.23 3.42
C GLY A 30 0.33 -27.31 2.33
N TRP A 31 -0.70 -27.73 1.60
CA TRP A 31 -1.38 -26.90 0.61
C TRP A 31 -2.56 -26.16 1.22
N THR A 32 -2.75 -24.91 0.82
CA THR A 32 -3.84 -24.04 1.25
C THR A 32 -4.61 -23.57 0.03
N LEU A 33 -5.94 -23.68 0.07
CA LEU A 33 -6.81 -23.15 -0.98
C LEU A 33 -7.10 -21.68 -0.70
N VAL A 34 -6.82 -20.80 -1.65
CA VAL A 34 -7.01 -19.36 -1.54
C VAL A 34 -7.67 -18.79 -2.79
N GLU A 35 -8.26 -17.61 -2.69
CA GLU A 35 -8.65 -16.86 -3.88
C GLU A 35 -7.39 -16.30 -4.57
N SER A 36 -7.36 -16.43 -5.89
CA SER A 36 -6.31 -15.84 -6.73
C SER A 36 -6.46 -14.32 -6.75
N ASP A 37 -5.32 -13.65 -6.80
CA ASP A 37 -5.23 -12.22 -7.09
C ASP A 37 -4.81 -12.04 -8.57
N PRO A 38 -5.39 -11.09 -9.33
CA PRO A 38 -4.98 -10.82 -10.72
C PRO A 38 -3.51 -10.38 -10.87
N SER A 39 -2.94 -9.77 -9.83
CA SER A 39 -1.54 -9.33 -9.79
C SER A 39 -0.59 -10.47 -9.39
N PHE A 40 -1.11 -11.64 -9.01
CA PHE A 40 -0.29 -12.77 -8.62
C PHE A 40 0.41 -13.38 -9.83
N LEU A 41 1.74 -13.30 -9.86
CA LEU A 41 2.58 -13.92 -10.89
C LEU A 41 3.31 -15.13 -10.32
N VAL A 42 3.15 -16.29 -10.99
CA VAL A 42 3.79 -17.54 -10.55
C VAL A 42 5.32 -17.42 -10.54
N SER A 43 5.91 -16.65 -11.47
CA SER A 43 7.36 -16.37 -11.50
C SER A 43 7.86 -15.59 -10.28
N GLU A 44 6.96 -14.92 -9.57
CA GLU A 44 7.26 -14.05 -8.43
C GLU A 44 6.55 -14.52 -7.15
N MET A 45 6.03 -15.75 -7.13
CA MET A 45 5.23 -16.26 -6.00
C MET A 45 5.97 -16.20 -4.65
N TYR A 46 7.31 -16.24 -4.66
CA TYR A 46 8.14 -16.09 -3.46
C TYR A 46 8.00 -14.73 -2.76
N LEU A 47 7.47 -13.71 -3.46
CA LEU A 47 7.15 -12.39 -2.89
C LEU A 47 5.79 -12.38 -2.16
N TRP A 48 5.04 -13.49 -2.21
CA TRP A 48 3.67 -13.57 -1.72
C TRP A 48 3.53 -14.55 -0.56
N THR A 49 2.53 -14.29 0.27
CA THR A 49 2.10 -15.16 1.38
C THR A 49 0.57 -15.19 1.49
N VAL A 50 0.06 -16.05 2.35
CA VAL A 50 -1.36 -16.11 2.71
C VAL A 50 -1.57 -15.47 4.07
N ARG A 51 -2.38 -14.43 4.12
CA ARG A 51 -2.72 -13.74 5.37
C ARG A 51 -3.69 -14.58 6.21
N GLN A 52 -3.38 -14.80 7.48
CA GLN A 52 -4.06 -15.83 8.29
C GLN A 52 -5.52 -15.51 8.61
N PHE A 53 -5.86 -14.25 8.82
CA PHE A 53 -7.19 -13.88 9.33
C PHE A 53 -8.27 -13.88 8.24
N ASP A 54 -7.91 -13.73 6.97
CA ASP A 54 -8.84 -13.68 5.85
C ASP A 54 -8.46 -14.55 4.65
N ASN A 55 -7.36 -15.30 4.73
CA ASN A 55 -6.84 -16.19 3.69
C ASN A 55 -6.60 -15.50 2.34
N LYS A 56 -6.31 -14.20 2.34
CA LYS A 56 -5.96 -13.46 1.12
C LYS A 56 -4.49 -13.61 0.77
N LEU A 57 -4.21 -13.56 -0.53
CA LEU A 57 -2.85 -13.38 -1.05
C LEU A 57 -2.39 -11.96 -0.80
N VAL A 58 -1.24 -11.83 -0.15
CA VAL A 58 -0.63 -10.54 0.20
C VAL A 58 0.86 -10.58 -0.08
N HIS A 59 1.47 -9.42 -0.29
CA HIS A 59 2.93 -9.35 -0.38
C HIS A 59 3.58 -9.61 0.98
N VAL A 60 4.67 -10.37 0.98
CA VAL A 60 5.43 -10.72 2.19
C VAL A 60 5.91 -9.46 2.92
N SER A 61 6.36 -8.45 2.16
CA SER A 61 6.94 -7.20 2.68
C SER A 61 5.94 -6.31 3.42
N SER A 62 4.68 -6.25 2.96
CA SER A 62 3.67 -5.33 3.49
C SER A 62 2.56 -6.02 4.29
N GLN A 63 2.35 -7.32 4.08
CA GLN A 63 1.18 -8.06 4.57
C GLN A 63 -0.17 -7.50 4.06
N LEU A 64 -0.13 -6.75 2.96
CA LEU A 64 -1.27 -6.13 2.30
C LEU A 64 -1.51 -6.76 0.93
N THR A 65 -2.77 -6.77 0.50
CA THR A 65 -3.10 -7.04 -0.91
C THR A 65 -2.60 -5.87 -1.77
N PRO A 66 -2.39 -6.06 -3.09
CA PRO A 66 -2.02 -4.96 -3.98
C PRO A 66 -2.97 -3.76 -3.91
N ASP A 67 -4.27 -4.02 -3.77
CA ASP A 67 -5.29 -2.97 -3.60
C ASP A 67 -5.11 -2.19 -2.30
N GLU A 68 -4.83 -2.88 -1.20
CA GLU A 68 -4.57 -2.26 0.11
C GLU A 68 -3.27 -1.45 0.11
N GLU A 69 -2.22 -1.92 -0.58
CA GLU A 69 -0.98 -1.16 -0.79
C GLU A 69 -1.24 0.11 -1.60
N ASN A 70 -2.00 0.02 -2.69
CA ASN A 70 -2.37 1.16 -3.51
C ASN A 70 -3.21 2.17 -2.73
N GLN A 71 -4.16 1.72 -1.93
CA GLN A 71 -4.98 2.59 -1.09
C GLN A 71 -4.13 3.29 -0.02
N LYS A 72 -3.22 2.56 0.62
CA LYS A 72 -2.28 3.13 1.59
C LYS A 72 -1.40 4.20 0.95
N SER A 73 -0.78 3.89 -0.19
CA SER A 73 0.05 4.83 -0.94
C SER A 73 -0.71 6.10 -1.35
N GLN A 74 -1.94 5.96 -1.86
CA GLN A 74 -2.79 7.12 -2.19
C GLN A 74 -3.15 7.95 -0.96
N THR A 75 -3.42 7.31 0.18
CA THR A 75 -3.73 8.00 1.44
C THR A 75 -2.53 8.80 1.95
N GLU A 76 -1.33 8.22 1.88
CA GLU A 76 -0.07 8.88 2.24
C GLU A 76 0.22 10.08 1.33
N LEU A 77 0.07 9.91 0.01
CA LEU A 77 0.23 11.00 -0.97
C LEU A 77 -0.79 12.13 -0.74
N THR A 78 -2.06 11.79 -0.47
CA THR A 78 -3.10 12.78 -0.19
C THR A 78 -2.80 13.57 1.08
N SER A 79 -2.32 12.89 2.12
CA SER A 79 -1.92 13.53 3.39
C SER A 79 -0.76 14.49 3.20
N MET A 80 0.24 14.09 2.42
CA MET A 80 1.39 14.94 2.07
C MET A 80 0.95 16.19 1.29
N LEU A 81 0.04 16.04 0.32
CA LEU A 81 -0.49 17.16 -0.46
C LEU A 81 -1.27 18.15 0.43
N MET A 82 -2.07 17.66 1.36
CA MET A 82 -2.79 18.52 2.31
C MET A 82 -1.84 19.31 3.21
N ALA A 83 -0.79 18.66 3.73
CA ALA A 83 0.23 19.33 4.54
C ALA A 83 0.95 20.43 3.74
N GLN A 84 1.35 20.13 2.51
CA GLN A 84 1.96 21.14 1.62
C GLN A 84 1.02 22.32 1.33
N GLY A 85 -0.27 22.06 1.16
CA GLY A 85 -1.27 23.12 0.99
C GLY A 85 -1.34 24.06 2.20
N GLN A 86 -1.34 23.50 3.42
CA GLN A 86 -1.33 24.27 4.66
C GLN A 86 -0.04 25.09 4.84
N ASP A 87 1.12 24.51 4.52
CA ASP A 87 2.40 25.22 4.57
C ASP A 87 2.41 26.42 3.61
N ILE A 88 1.90 26.25 2.39
CA ILE A 88 1.78 27.34 1.41
C ILE A 88 0.86 28.45 1.91
N GLU A 89 -0.27 28.11 2.54
CA GLU A 89 -1.17 29.10 3.12
C GLU A 89 -0.52 29.88 4.26
N SER A 90 0.20 29.20 5.15
CA SER A 90 0.95 29.85 6.24
C SER A 90 2.02 30.80 5.69
N ILE A 91 2.79 30.38 4.68
CA ILE A 91 3.79 31.23 4.02
C ILE A 91 3.13 32.47 3.41
N LYS A 92 1.98 32.33 2.72
CA LYS A 92 1.24 33.47 2.13
C LYS A 92 0.80 34.47 3.20
N GLN A 93 0.33 33.99 4.35
CA GLN A 93 -0.05 34.86 5.48
C GLN A 93 1.16 35.63 6.00
N SER A 94 2.28 34.95 6.27
CA SER A 94 3.50 35.61 6.73
C SER A 94 4.05 36.62 5.73
N ILE A 95 4.01 36.34 4.42
CA ILE A 95 4.40 37.31 3.38
C ILE A 95 3.48 38.54 3.40
N THR A 96 2.17 38.32 3.56
CA THR A 96 1.19 39.42 3.64
C THR A 96 1.44 40.29 4.86
N GLU A 97 1.69 39.69 6.02
CA GLU A 97 2.04 40.40 7.26
C GLU A 97 3.33 41.20 7.12
N LEU A 98 4.40 40.60 6.57
CA LEU A 98 5.66 41.28 6.31
C LEU A 98 5.51 42.46 5.36
N THR A 99 4.72 42.29 4.29
CA THR A 99 4.44 43.35 3.32
C THR A 99 3.70 44.51 4.00
N ASN A 100 2.71 44.21 4.84
CA ASN A 100 1.97 45.24 5.59
C ASN A 100 2.87 45.98 6.59
N LEU A 101 3.75 45.27 7.30
CA LEU A 101 4.73 45.88 8.20
C LEU A 101 5.69 46.80 7.45
N GLN A 102 6.18 46.39 6.28
CA GLN A 102 7.04 47.22 5.43
C GLN A 102 6.33 48.50 5.00
N LEU A 103 5.09 48.42 4.51
CA LEU A 103 4.29 49.57 4.09
C LEU A 103 4.08 50.59 5.23
N GLN A 104 3.81 50.11 6.44
CA GLN A 104 3.67 50.95 7.64
C GLN A 104 5.00 51.61 8.03
N SER A 105 6.11 50.89 7.94
CA SER A 105 7.44 51.46 8.25
C SER A 105 7.88 52.54 7.25
N THR A 106 7.49 52.43 5.98
CA THR A 106 7.83 53.41 4.93
C THR A 106 6.95 54.67 4.93
N THR A 107 5.80 54.65 5.63
CA THR A 107 4.89 55.80 5.73
C THR A 107 5.06 56.61 7.03
N GLY A 108 5.85 56.10 8.00
CA GLY A 108 6.09 56.75 9.29
C GLY A 108 7.43 57.50 9.45
N GLY A 109 8.26 57.56 8.40
CA GLY A 109 9.54 58.29 8.43
C GLY A 109 9.43 59.68 7.80
N ASN A 110 9.27 60.71 8.64
CA ASN A 110 9.62 62.10 8.34
C ASN A 110 11.12 62.33 8.53
#